data_AF-A0A8J6MDZ7-F1
#
_entry.id   AF-A0A8J6MDZ7-F1
#
_cell.length_a   1.000
_cell.length_b   1.000
_cell.length_c   1.000
_cell.angle_alpha   90.00
_cell.angle_beta   90.00
_cell.angle_gamma   90.00
#
_symmetry.space_group_name_H-M   'P 1'
#
loop_
_entity.id
_entity.type
_entity.pdbx_description
1 polymer ?
#
loop_
_entity_poly.entity_id
_entity_poly.type
_entity_poly.pdbx_seq_one_letter_code
_entity_poly.pdbx_strand_id
1 'polypeptide(L)'
;MKKTDFPIFILAGAILISAALVTAGLFRGGGRPGADASGSPAATIDAAEAYRLEKLNEVNDMVLERKAVPEDYLRYLPEDLRDPVKQYNADTMGMKLSYEQRGSSIAEGLLYEHREDPGDYERGELFYSMADRISTLSLYGNVNQLCNLDPVLTYTLAKEGGGSWGMWAYYIEHGNYDTETKQRRAEYLDGVYALLDQFDAYRASLTSNPDKD
;
A
#
# COMPACT_ATOMS: atom_id res chain seq x y z
N MET A 1 14.74 29.80 -0.82
CA MET A 1 13.43 29.70 -1.52
C MET A 1 12.47 28.98 -0.59
N LYS A 2 11.45 29.69 -0.09
CA LYS A 2 10.40 29.13 0.77
C LYS A 2 9.42 28.39 -0.13
N LYS A 3 9.26 27.07 0.04
CA LYS A 3 8.17 26.31 -0.58
C LYS A 3 6.94 26.44 0.33
N THR A 4 5.88 26.90 -0.28
CA THR A 4 4.55 27.23 0.23
C THR A 4 3.76 25.97 0.59
N ASP A 5 3.15 26.00 1.76
CA ASP A 5 2.03 25.16 2.17
C ASP A 5 0.80 25.44 1.30
N PHE A 6 0.20 24.42 0.67
CA PHE A 6 -1.17 24.38 0.12
C PHE A 6 -1.56 22.88 -0.07
N PRO A 7 -2.84 22.47 0.05
CA PRO A 7 -3.38 22.02 1.32
C PRO A 7 -4.13 20.67 1.23
N ILE A 8 -4.14 19.95 2.35
CA ILE A 8 -4.86 18.69 2.62
C ILE A 8 -6.41 18.80 2.48
N PHE A 9 -6.95 19.99 2.21
CA PHE A 9 -8.40 20.23 2.14
C PHE A 9 -9.06 19.92 0.79
N ILE A 10 -8.32 19.60 -0.28
CA ILE A 10 -8.92 19.27 -1.58
C ILE A 10 -9.42 17.82 -1.63
N LEU A 11 -8.83 16.89 -0.84
CA LEU A 11 -9.22 15.48 -0.87
C LEU A 11 -10.55 15.20 -0.15
N ALA A 12 -10.88 15.95 0.89
CA ALA A 12 -12.13 15.75 1.65
C ALA A 12 -13.39 16.28 0.93
N GLY A 13 -13.24 17.26 0.03
CA GLY A 13 -14.35 17.80 -0.76
C GLY A 13 -14.77 16.89 -1.92
N ALA A 14 -13.84 16.15 -2.50
CA ALA A 14 -14.12 15.27 -3.65
C ALA A 14 -14.94 14.03 -3.26
N ILE A 15 -14.74 13.50 -2.06
CA ILE A 15 -15.46 12.30 -1.57
C ILE A 15 -16.94 12.61 -1.30
N LEU A 16 -17.28 13.83 -0.87
CA LEU A 16 -18.68 14.23 -0.63
C LEU A 16 -19.45 14.57 -1.92
N ILE A 17 -18.76 15.02 -2.98
CA ILE A 17 -19.42 15.30 -4.27
C ILE A 17 -19.77 13.98 -5.00
N SER A 18 -18.91 12.96 -4.89
CA SER A 18 -19.19 11.63 -5.48
C SER A 18 -20.37 10.93 -4.82
N ALA A 19 -20.53 11.05 -3.49
CA ALA A 19 -21.67 10.46 -2.78
C ALA A 19 -23.00 11.17 -3.07
N ALA A 20 -22.98 12.49 -3.30
CA ALA A 20 -24.17 13.27 -3.66
C ALA A 20 -24.66 13.02 -5.10
N LEU A 21 -23.74 12.75 -6.05
CA LEU A 21 -24.09 12.42 -7.43
C LEU A 21 -24.72 11.03 -7.56
N VAL A 22 -24.28 10.05 -6.76
CA VAL A 22 -24.85 8.68 -6.77
C VAL A 22 -26.24 8.65 -6.12
N THR A 23 -26.48 9.44 -5.07
CA THR A 23 -27.81 9.53 -4.43
C THR A 23 -28.80 10.37 -5.22
N ALA A 24 -28.36 11.42 -5.91
CA ALA A 24 -29.23 12.21 -6.80
C ALA A 24 -29.63 11.44 -8.09
N GLY A 25 -28.79 10.51 -8.56
CA GLY A 25 -29.08 9.67 -9.72
C GLY A 25 -30.12 8.58 -9.47
N LEU A 26 -30.19 8.03 -8.25
CA LEU A 26 -31.07 6.91 -7.91
C LEU A 26 -32.51 7.31 -7.53
N PHE A 27 -32.77 8.58 -7.19
CA PHE A 27 -34.10 9.03 -6.72
C PHE A 27 -34.91 9.90 -7.69
N ARG A 28 -34.43 10.16 -8.92
CA ARG A 28 -35.14 11.02 -9.88
C ARG A 28 -35.94 10.23 -10.93
N GLY A 29 -36.56 9.12 -10.52
CA GLY A 29 -37.58 8.41 -11.30
C GLY A 29 -38.99 8.83 -10.89
N GLY A 30 -39.40 10.05 -11.26
CA GLY A 30 -40.69 10.61 -10.84
C GLY A 30 -41.16 11.83 -11.63
N GLY A 31 -41.35 11.64 -12.94
CA GLY A 31 -42.31 12.34 -13.82
C GLY A 31 -42.42 13.88 -13.84
N ARG A 32 -41.96 14.51 -14.93
CA ARG A 32 -42.74 15.49 -15.71
C ARG A 32 -42.12 15.69 -17.11
N PRO A 33 -42.91 15.77 -18.21
CA PRO A 33 -42.38 15.77 -19.56
C PRO A 33 -42.07 17.20 -20.04
N GLY A 34 -40.95 17.35 -20.73
CA GLY A 34 -40.61 18.56 -21.48
C GLY A 34 -39.22 19.08 -21.14
N ALA A 35 -38.24 18.68 -21.95
CA ALA A 35 -37.05 19.44 -22.32
C ALA A 35 -36.01 18.44 -22.82
N ASP A 36 -35.92 18.34 -24.14
CA ASP A 36 -34.75 18.05 -24.96
C ASP A 36 -33.44 17.99 -24.16
N ALA A 37 -33.05 16.78 -23.80
CA ALA A 37 -31.70 16.46 -23.42
C ALA A 37 -31.24 15.35 -24.35
N SER A 38 -30.63 15.72 -25.47
CA SER A 38 -29.68 14.86 -26.17
C SER A 38 -28.45 14.69 -25.29
N GLY A 39 -28.63 14.09 -24.11
CA GLY A 39 -27.55 13.53 -23.33
C GLY A 39 -27.15 12.27 -24.05
N SER A 40 -25.96 12.28 -24.66
CA SER A 40 -25.29 11.04 -25.05
C SER A 40 -25.36 10.10 -23.85
N PRO A 41 -25.87 8.86 -23.97
CA PRO A 41 -25.89 7.96 -22.84
C PRO A 41 -24.45 7.80 -22.36
N ALA A 42 -24.18 8.20 -21.12
CA ALA A 42 -22.95 7.82 -20.45
C ALA A 42 -22.91 6.29 -20.54
N ALA A 43 -21.84 5.75 -21.15
CA ALA A 43 -21.67 4.32 -21.29
C ALA A 43 -21.90 3.69 -19.92
N THR A 44 -22.98 2.93 -19.81
CA THR A 44 -23.33 2.25 -18.57
C THR A 44 -22.44 1.02 -18.55
N ILE A 45 -21.43 1.04 -17.69
CA ILE A 45 -20.57 -0.11 -17.42
C ILE A 45 -21.50 -1.28 -17.06
N ASP A 46 -21.35 -2.42 -17.73
CA ASP A 46 -22.12 -3.62 -17.42
C ASP A 46 -21.83 -4.07 -15.98
N ALA A 47 -22.81 -4.68 -15.31
CA ALA A 47 -22.68 -5.13 -13.92
C ALA A 47 -21.48 -6.06 -13.71
N ALA A 48 -21.17 -6.91 -14.69
CA ALA A 48 -19.99 -7.79 -14.65
C ALA A 48 -18.66 -7.01 -14.74
N GLU A 49 -18.65 -5.86 -15.42
CA GLU A 49 -17.47 -5.00 -15.53
C GLU A 49 -17.29 -4.13 -14.29
N ALA A 50 -18.39 -3.62 -13.73
CA ALA A 50 -18.38 -2.93 -12.44
C ALA A 50 -17.82 -3.84 -11.32
N TYR A 51 -18.23 -5.11 -11.31
CA TYR A 51 -17.71 -6.10 -10.36
C TYR A 51 -16.22 -6.42 -10.57
N ARG A 52 -15.76 -6.52 -11.82
CA ARG A 52 -14.32 -6.69 -12.12
C ARG A 52 -13.50 -5.49 -11.65
N LEU A 53 -14.01 -4.27 -11.83
CA LEU A 53 -13.39 -3.04 -11.35
C LEU A 53 -13.31 -2.98 -9.82
N GLU A 54 -14.37 -3.39 -9.12
CA GLU A 54 -14.37 -3.55 -7.66
C GLU A 54 -13.24 -4.49 -7.21
N LYS A 55 -13.11 -5.65 -7.86
CA LYS A 55 -12.04 -6.61 -7.55
C LYS A 55 -10.64 -6.11 -7.88
N LEU A 56 -10.47 -5.37 -8.97
CA LEU A 56 -9.21 -4.69 -9.25
C LEU A 56 -8.85 -3.70 -8.14
N ASN A 57 -9.81 -2.93 -7.63
CA ASN A 57 -9.56 -1.99 -6.54
C ASN A 57 -9.18 -2.71 -5.23
N GLU A 58 -9.85 -3.82 -4.89
CA GLU A 58 -9.46 -4.66 -3.75
C GLU A 58 -8.01 -5.17 -3.89
N VAL A 59 -7.61 -5.63 -5.08
CA VAL A 59 -6.23 -6.07 -5.36
C VAL A 59 -5.24 -4.91 -5.25
N ASN A 60 -5.58 -3.75 -5.80
CA ASN A 60 -4.78 -2.53 -5.70
C ASN A 60 -4.54 -2.14 -4.23
N ASP A 61 -5.57 -2.20 -3.39
CA ASP A 61 -5.45 -1.89 -1.96
C ASP A 61 -4.53 -2.88 -1.24
N MET A 62 -4.62 -4.18 -1.58
CA MET A 62 -3.67 -5.18 -1.05
C MET A 62 -2.22 -4.86 -1.45
N VAL A 63 -1.99 -4.49 -2.72
CA VAL A 63 -0.64 -4.13 -3.20
C VAL A 63 -0.10 -2.88 -2.50
N LEU A 64 -0.95 -1.85 -2.32
CA LEU A 64 -0.62 -0.65 -1.55
C LEU A 64 -0.26 -0.97 -0.10
N GLU A 65 -0.99 -1.90 0.52
CA GLU A 65 -0.76 -2.39 1.87
C GLU A 65 0.36 -3.44 1.96
N ARG A 66 1.06 -3.73 0.86
CA ARG A 66 2.15 -4.72 0.77
C ARG A 66 1.71 -6.12 1.20
N LYS A 67 0.44 -6.47 0.96
CA LYS A 67 -0.17 -7.76 1.25
C LYS A 67 -0.12 -8.66 0.02
N ALA A 68 0.15 -9.94 0.25
CA ALA A 68 0.02 -10.95 -0.79
C ALA A 68 -1.44 -11.03 -1.28
N VAL A 69 -1.61 -11.04 -2.59
CA VAL A 69 -2.90 -11.16 -3.26
C VAL A 69 -3.28 -12.65 -3.34
N PRO A 70 -4.44 -13.08 -2.82
CA PRO A 70 -4.83 -14.49 -2.92
C PRO A 70 -5.04 -14.95 -4.38
N GLU A 71 -4.69 -16.19 -4.70
CA GLU A 71 -4.82 -16.74 -6.08
C GLU A 71 -6.26 -16.63 -6.61
N ASP A 72 -7.26 -16.81 -5.73
CA ASP A 72 -8.69 -16.69 -6.07
C ASP A 72 -9.07 -15.29 -6.58
N TYR A 73 -8.30 -14.25 -6.28
CA TYR A 73 -8.56 -12.89 -6.76
C TYR A 73 -8.08 -12.71 -8.19
N LEU A 74 -7.08 -13.47 -8.63
CA LEU A 74 -6.48 -13.35 -9.97
C LEU A 74 -7.47 -13.72 -11.08
N ARG A 75 -8.47 -14.56 -10.78
CA ARG A 75 -9.53 -14.93 -11.73
C ARG A 75 -10.37 -13.73 -12.19
N TYR A 76 -10.44 -12.68 -11.37
CA TYR A 76 -11.17 -11.46 -11.66
C TYR A 76 -10.33 -10.41 -12.38
N LEU A 77 -9.01 -10.63 -12.43
CA LEU A 77 -8.09 -9.74 -13.11
C LEU A 77 -8.05 -10.02 -14.62
N PRO A 78 -7.84 -8.96 -15.42
CA PRO A 78 -7.39 -9.05 -16.81
C PRO A 78 -6.17 -9.94 -16.97
N GLU A 79 -6.06 -10.64 -18.11
CA GLU A 79 -4.98 -11.61 -18.34
C GLU A 79 -3.59 -10.98 -18.26
N ASP A 80 -3.44 -9.75 -18.76
CA ASP A 80 -2.21 -8.95 -18.73
C ASP A 80 -1.79 -8.53 -17.33
N LEU A 81 -2.71 -8.48 -16.36
CA LEU A 81 -2.41 -8.13 -14.96
C LEU A 81 -2.17 -9.35 -14.06
N ARG A 82 -2.50 -10.57 -14.49
CA ARG A 82 -2.34 -11.77 -13.65
C ARG A 82 -0.89 -12.08 -13.35
N ASP A 83 -0.05 -12.13 -14.38
CA ASP A 83 1.36 -12.49 -14.22
C ASP A 83 2.14 -11.41 -13.45
N PRO A 84 1.94 -10.09 -13.69
CA PRO A 84 2.50 -9.04 -12.85
C PRO A 84 2.14 -9.18 -11.37
N VAL A 85 0.88 -9.52 -11.04
CA VAL A 85 0.47 -9.73 -9.64
C VAL A 85 1.12 -10.98 -9.03
N LYS A 86 1.28 -12.06 -9.81
CA LYS A 86 2.01 -13.26 -9.35
C LYS A 86 3.47 -12.95 -9.06
N GLN A 87 4.12 -12.19 -9.93
CA GLN A 87 5.49 -11.74 -9.74
C GLN A 87 5.60 -10.86 -8.48
N TYR A 88 4.68 -9.90 -8.31
CA TYR A 88 4.59 -9.09 -7.09
C TYR A 88 4.48 -9.94 -5.81
N ASN A 89 3.65 -10.98 -5.82
CA ASN A 89 3.51 -11.88 -4.66
C ASN A 89 4.82 -12.61 -4.36
N ALA A 90 5.49 -13.13 -5.39
CA ALA A 90 6.77 -13.82 -5.23
C ALA A 90 7.85 -12.88 -4.67
N ASP A 91 7.95 -11.67 -5.22
CA ASP A 91 8.93 -10.68 -4.79
C ASP A 91 8.64 -10.18 -3.37
N THR A 92 7.38 -9.89 -3.06
CA THR A 92 6.95 -9.45 -1.72
C THR A 92 7.25 -10.53 -0.67
N MET A 93 6.97 -11.80 -0.97
CA MET A 93 7.28 -12.90 -0.06
C MET A 93 8.80 -13.06 0.12
N GLY A 94 9.57 -12.99 -0.96
CA GLY A 94 11.03 -13.08 -0.91
C GLY A 94 11.66 -11.94 -0.11
N MET A 95 11.15 -10.72 -0.27
CA MET A 95 11.58 -9.55 0.49
C MET A 95 11.17 -9.63 1.96
N LYS A 96 9.92 -10.02 2.24
CA LYS A 96 9.41 -10.15 3.61
C LYS A 96 10.23 -11.18 4.40
N LEU A 97 10.54 -12.34 3.83
CA LEU A 97 11.38 -13.35 4.49
C LEU A 97 12.77 -12.80 4.84
N SER A 98 13.39 -12.05 3.92
CA SER A 98 14.69 -11.41 4.18
C SER A 98 14.60 -10.37 5.30
N TYR A 99 13.51 -9.60 5.34
CA TYR A 99 13.29 -8.61 6.38
C TYR A 99 12.82 -9.19 7.71
N GLU A 100 12.22 -10.37 7.75
CA GLU A 100 11.85 -11.07 8.99
C GLU A 100 13.08 -11.53 9.78
N GLN A 101 14.06 -12.12 9.11
CA GLN A 101 15.34 -12.49 9.75
C GLN A 101 16.00 -11.27 10.39
N ARG A 102 15.95 -10.14 9.67
CA ARG A 102 16.51 -8.90 10.14
C ARG A 102 15.69 -8.24 11.25
N GLY A 103 14.38 -8.18 11.09
CA GLY A 103 13.46 -7.63 12.08
C GLY A 103 13.60 -8.39 13.39
N SER A 104 13.82 -9.71 13.33
CA SER A 104 14.14 -10.54 14.48
C SER A 104 15.47 -10.13 15.13
N SER A 105 16.54 -9.93 14.36
CA SER A 105 17.84 -9.48 14.90
C SER A 105 17.76 -8.08 15.55
N ILE A 106 16.99 -7.16 14.96
CA ILE A 106 16.76 -5.83 15.54
C ILE A 106 15.92 -5.94 16.81
N ALA A 107 14.82 -6.69 16.79
CA ALA A 107 13.98 -6.91 17.96
C ALA A 107 14.78 -7.61 19.08
N GLU A 108 15.70 -8.52 18.74
CA GLU A 108 16.58 -9.16 19.70
C GLU A 108 17.53 -8.17 20.37
N GLY A 109 18.22 -7.34 19.59
CA GLY A 109 19.09 -6.29 20.13
C GLY A 109 18.32 -5.31 21.02
N LEU A 110 17.15 -4.88 20.58
CA LEU A 110 16.32 -3.93 21.34
C LEU A 110 15.72 -4.50 22.63
N LEU A 111 15.47 -5.81 22.71
CA LEU A 111 14.77 -6.43 23.85
C LEU A 111 15.68 -7.23 24.78
N TYR A 112 16.82 -7.76 24.30
CA TYR A 112 17.59 -8.79 25.01
C TYR A 112 19.11 -8.53 25.08
N GLU A 113 19.63 -7.45 24.51
CA GLU A 113 21.07 -7.16 24.54
C GLU A 113 21.61 -6.96 25.98
N HIS A 114 20.73 -6.62 26.93
CA HIS A 114 21.07 -6.44 28.33
C HIS A 114 20.86 -7.66 29.25
N ARG A 115 20.56 -8.86 28.72
CA ARG A 115 20.58 -10.22 29.35
C ARG A 115 20.25 -10.41 30.86
N GLU A 116 19.74 -9.41 31.56
CA GLU A 116 19.77 -9.33 33.04
C GLU A 116 18.39 -9.11 33.68
N ASP A 117 17.29 -9.09 32.92
CA ASP A 117 15.95 -8.91 33.49
C ASP A 117 15.14 -10.23 33.53
N PRO A 118 14.65 -10.68 34.71
CA PRO A 118 13.74 -11.82 34.83
C PRO A 118 12.51 -11.77 33.92
N GLY A 119 12.07 -10.57 33.51
CA GLY A 119 10.95 -10.38 32.57
C GLY A 119 11.25 -10.72 31.11
N ASP A 120 12.48 -11.06 30.75
CA ASP A 120 12.88 -11.35 29.37
C ASP A 120 12.08 -12.54 28.77
N TYR A 121 11.81 -13.59 29.55
CA TYR A 121 11.01 -14.74 29.07
C TYR A 121 9.54 -14.39 28.78
N GLU A 122 9.02 -13.29 29.34
CA GLU A 122 7.64 -12.85 29.15
C GLU A 122 7.47 -11.95 27.91
N ARG A 123 8.57 -11.54 27.26
CA ARG A 123 8.56 -10.61 26.11
C ARG A 123 8.36 -11.29 24.75
N GLY A 124 8.04 -12.59 24.71
CA GLY A 124 7.91 -13.36 23.47
C GLY A 124 6.91 -12.76 22.47
N GLU A 125 5.71 -12.38 22.92
CA GLU A 125 4.70 -11.77 22.03
C GLU A 125 5.15 -10.40 21.49
N LEU A 126 5.80 -9.59 22.33
CA LEU A 126 6.36 -8.31 21.92
C LEU A 126 7.47 -8.48 20.88
N PHE A 127 8.35 -9.47 21.07
CA PHE A 127 9.40 -9.80 20.12
C PHE A 127 8.84 -10.13 18.74
N TYR A 128 7.90 -11.08 18.64
CA TYR A 128 7.31 -11.46 17.36
C TYR A 128 6.50 -10.31 16.73
N SER A 129 5.79 -9.52 17.55
CA SER A 129 5.10 -8.31 17.08
C SER A 129 6.07 -7.27 16.51
N MET A 130 7.19 -7.01 17.18
CA MET A 130 8.20 -6.06 16.68
C MET A 130 8.87 -6.58 15.41
N ALA A 131 9.22 -7.87 15.36
CA ALA A 131 9.84 -8.48 14.19
C ALA A 131 8.93 -8.40 12.95
N ASP A 132 7.63 -8.72 13.08
CA ASP A 132 6.66 -8.63 11.97
C ASP A 132 6.39 -7.18 11.54
N ARG A 133 6.31 -6.24 12.49
CA ARG A 133 6.16 -4.81 12.16
C ARG A 133 7.39 -4.31 11.41
N ILE A 134 8.59 -4.57 11.90
CA ILE A 134 9.83 -4.14 11.25
C ILE A 134 9.92 -4.75 9.84
N SER A 135 9.63 -6.05 9.70
CA SER A 135 9.74 -6.72 8.41
C SER A 135 8.73 -6.18 7.39
N THR A 136 7.49 -5.93 7.82
CA THR A 136 6.42 -5.39 6.99
C THR A 136 6.69 -3.94 6.60
N LEU A 137 7.08 -3.08 7.55
CA LEU A 137 7.39 -1.68 7.27
C LEU A 137 8.63 -1.53 6.36
N SER A 138 9.55 -2.50 6.37
CA SER A 138 10.73 -2.51 5.49
C SER A 138 10.40 -2.71 4.01
N LEU A 139 9.19 -3.16 3.68
CA LEU A 139 8.68 -3.23 2.30
C LEU A 139 8.36 -1.85 1.70
N TYR A 140 8.40 -0.79 2.50
CA TYR A 140 8.09 0.56 2.08
C TYR A 140 9.33 1.40 1.82
N GLY A 141 9.19 2.35 0.88
CA GLY A 141 10.23 3.32 0.55
C GLY A 141 10.63 4.21 1.73
N ASN A 142 9.67 4.56 2.58
CA ASN A 142 9.76 5.49 3.72
C ASN A 142 9.75 4.79 5.09
N VAL A 143 10.36 3.60 5.18
CA VAL A 143 10.40 2.77 6.40
C VAL A 143 10.82 3.54 7.65
N ASN A 144 11.76 4.48 7.56
CA ASN A 144 12.22 5.23 8.72
C ASN A 144 11.07 6.06 9.33
N GLN A 145 10.33 6.76 8.47
CA GLN A 145 9.16 7.53 8.90
C GLN A 145 8.09 6.61 9.51
N LEU A 146 7.81 5.48 8.86
CA LEU A 146 6.78 4.55 9.32
C LEU A 146 7.11 3.93 10.68
N CYS A 147 8.36 3.52 10.90
CA CYS A 147 8.80 3.00 12.20
C CYS A 147 8.69 4.05 13.33
N ASN A 148 8.96 5.33 13.03
CA ASN A 148 8.82 6.41 14.02
C ASN A 148 7.35 6.72 14.37
N LEU A 149 6.41 6.40 13.49
CA LEU A 149 4.96 6.56 13.70
C LEU A 149 4.29 5.29 14.25
N ASP A 150 4.98 4.15 14.22
CA ASP A 150 4.43 2.89 14.72
C ASP A 150 4.33 2.93 16.25
N PRO A 151 3.14 2.67 16.84
CA PRO A 151 2.92 2.84 18.27
C PRO A 151 3.71 1.85 19.14
N VAL A 152 4.14 0.72 18.59
CA VAL A 152 4.96 -0.28 19.29
C VAL A 152 6.45 0.07 19.17
N LEU A 153 6.89 0.47 17.98
CA LEU A 153 8.31 0.75 17.71
C LEU A 153 8.74 2.14 18.19
N THR A 154 7.86 3.14 18.16
CA THR A 154 8.17 4.53 18.50
C THR A 154 8.68 4.70 19.93
N TYR A 155 8.14 3.95 20.89
CA TYR A 155 8.60 4.00 22.28
C TYR A 155 10.05 3.53 22.41
N THR A 156 10.36 2.42 21.76
CA THR A 156 11.71 1.85 21.77
C THR A 156 12.68 2.77 21.02
N LEU A 157 12.29 3.30 19.86
CA LEU A 157 13.07 4.28 19.10
C LEU A 157 13.35 5.57 19.88
N ALA A 158 12.35 6.08 20.60
CA ALA A 158 12.49 7.30 21.40
C ALA A 158 13.45 7.12 22.58
N LYS A 159 13.48 5.93 23.18
CA LYS A 159 14.46 5.60 24.24
C LYS A 159 15.89 5.49 23.71
N GLU A 160 16.05 4.94 22.51
CA GLU A 160 17.35 4.80 21.83
C GLU A 160 17.78 6.05 21.04
N GLY A 161 16.94 7.10 21.03
CA GLY A 161 17.04 8.28 20.15
C GLY A 161 18.23 9.22 20.36
N GLY A 162 19.25 8.80 21.11
CA GLY A 162 20.50 9.54 21.34
C GLY A 162 21.77 8.88 20.79
N GLY A 163 21.69 7.67 20.22
CA GLY A 163 22.86 6.89 19.78
C GLY A 163 22.67 6.15 18.45
N SER A 164 23.71 5.42 18.00
CA SER A 164 23.66 4.59 16.78
C SER A 164 22.56 3.53 16.81
N TRP A 165 22.09 3.17 18.00
CA TRP A 165 21.00 2.23 18.25
C TRP A 165 19.63 2.77 17.84
N GLY A 166 19.39 4.08 17.85
CA GLY A 166 18.14 4.67 17.32
C GLY A 166 18.11 4.76 15.79
N MET A 167 19.23 4.48 15.11
CA MET A 167 19.40 4.71 13.67
C MET A 167 19.11 3.48 12.80
N TRP A 168 18.71 2.34 13.38
CA TRP A 168 18.45 1.12 12.61
C TRP A 168 17.38 1.35 11.52
N ALA A 169 16.31 2.09 11.83
CA ALA A 169 15.24 2.37 10.87
C ALA A 169 15.73 3.25 9.71
N TYR A 170 16.58 4.24 10.04
CA TYR A 170 17.29 5.05 9.04
C TYR A 170 18.20 4.18 8.16
N TYR A 171 18.93 3.23 8.73
CA TYR A 171 19.80 2.34 7.97
C TYR A 171 19.02 1.42 7.04
N ILE A 172 17.82 0.93 7.41
CA ILE A 172 16.92 0.19 6.50
C ILE A 172 16.57 1.04 5.28
N GLU A 173 16.24 2.30 5.49
CA GLU A 173 15.87 3.20 4.39
C GLU A 173 17.06 3.60 3.50
N HIS A 174 18.16 4.06 4.11
CA HIS A 174 19.27 4.71 3.41
C HIS A 174 20.40 3.75 3.03
N GLY A 175 20.30 2.51 3.45
CA GLY A 175 21.20 1.46 3.03
C GLY A 175 22.63 1.68 3.48
N ASN A 176 22.91 1.39 4.74
CA ASN A 176 24.24 0.91 5.13
C ASN A 176 24.42 -0.57 4.69
N TYR A 177 24.02 -0.89 3.46
CA TYR A 177 24.06 -2.23 2.85
C TYR A 177 25.08 -2.33 1.75
N ASP A 178 25.43 -3.58 1.45
CA ASP A 178 26.05 -3.99 0.22
C ASP A 178 25.19 -3.58 -0.99
N THR A 179 25.83 -3.51 -2.16
CA THR A 179 25.23 -3.04 -3.40
C THR A 179 24.07 -3.93 -3.86
N GLU A 180 24.14 -5.25 -3.62
CA GLU A 180 23.14 -6.22 -4.07
C GLU A 180 21.82 -6.02 -3.32
N THR A 181 21.86 -5.87 -1.99
CA THR A 181 20.67 -5.60 -1.17
C THR A 181 20.00 -4.28 -1.56
N LYS A 182 20.78 -3.24 -1.86
CA LYS A 182 20.25 -1.94 -2.33
C LYS A 182 19.54 -2.08 -3.67
N GLN A 183 20.17 -2.78 -4.60
CA GLN A 183 19.62 -3.00 -5.93
C GLN A 183 18.32 -3.79 -5.84
N ARG A 184 18.30 -4.90 -5.09
CA ARG A 184 17.11 -5.72 -4.88
C ARG A 184 15.95 -4.94 -4.27
N ARG A 185 16.22 -4.04 -3.32
CA ARG A 185 15.20 -3.14 -2.75
C ARG A 185 14.66 -2.15 -3.79
N ALA A 186 15.54 -1.55 -4.59
CA ALA A 186 15.13 -0.61 -5.64
C ALA A 186 14.25 -1.32 -6.69
N GLU A 187 14.70 -2.48 -7.17
CA GLU A 187 13.95 -3.32 -8.13
C GLU A 187 12.57 -3.70 -7.59
N TYR A 188 12.49 -4.09 -6.32
CA TYR A 188 11.22 -4.39 -5.67
C TYR A 188 10.28 -3.18 -5.66
N LEU A 189 10.76 -2.00 -5.22
CA LEU A 189 9.94 -0.80 -5.13
C LEU A 189 9.48 -0.32 -6.51
N ASP A 190 10.38 -0.35 -7.49
CA ASP A 190 10.07 -0.01 -8.88
C ASP A 190 9.02 -0.98 -9.46
N GLY A 191 9.15 -2.28 -9.18
CA GLY A 191 8.16 -3.29 -9.56
C GLY A 191 6.77 -3.04 -8.97
N VAL A 192 6.71 -2.64 -7.70
CA VAL A 192 5.44 -2.29 -7.05
C VAL A 192 4.81 -1.04 -7.69
N TYR A 193 5.58 0.02 -7.92
CA TYR A 193 5.06 1.24 -8.55
C TYR A 193 4.60 0.98 -9.99
N ALA A 194 5.38 0.22 -10.76
CA ALA A 194 4.99 -0.18 -12.11
C ALA A 194 3.69 -0.99 -12.15
N LEU A 195 3.45 -1.85 -11.15
CA LEU A 195 2.19 -2.59 -11.04
C LEU A 195 1.01 -1.67 -10.72
N LEU A 196 1.20 -0.69 -9.83
CA LEU A 196 0.15 0.30 -9.51
C LEU A 196 -0.19 1.16 -10.73
N ASP A 197 0.82 1.57 -11.51
CA ASP A 197 0.62 2.30 -12.77
C ASP A 197 -0.16 1.45 -13.79
N GLN A 198 0.07 0.13 -13.85
CA GLN A 198 -0.70 -0.78 -14.71
C GLN A 198 -2.17 -0.88 -14.26
N PHE A 199 -2.45 -0.89 -12.96
CA PHE A 199 -3.82 -0.82 -12.45
C PHE A 199 -4.50 0.49 -12.83
N ASP A 200 -3.81 1.62 -12.74
CA ASP A 200 -4.32 2.92 -13.17
C ASP A 200 -4.57 3.01 -14.68
N ALA A 201 -3.64 2.48 -15.48
CA ALA A 201 -3.80 2.41 -16.93
C ALA A 201 -5.01 1.57 -17.33
N TYR A 202 -5.24 0.44 -16.67
CA TYR A 202 -6.42 -0.39 -16.91
C TYR A 202 -7.70 0.32 -16.48
N ARG A 203 -7.73 0.98 -15.30
CA ARG A 203 -8.89 1.79 -14.89
C ARG A 203 -9.22 2.88 -15.91
N ALA A 204 -8.20 3.54 -16.46
CA ALA A 204 -8.38 4.57 -17.48
C ALA A 204 -8.94 3.99 -18.79
N SER A 205 -8.47 2.81 -19.22
CA SER A 205 -8.90 2.18 -20.48
C SER A 205 -10.39 1.84 -20.49
N LEU A 206 -10.97 1.51 -19.33
CA LEU A 206 -12.42 1.27 -19.19
C LEU A 206 -13.26 2.55 -19.35
N THR A 207 -12.67 3.71 -19.12
CA THR A 207 -13.35 5.01 -19.25
C THR A 207 -13.15 5.66 -20.63
N SER A 208 -12.11 5.24 -21.36
CA SER A 208 -11.88 5.67 -22.74
C SER A 208 -12.69 4.81 -23.71
N ASN A 209 -13.78 5.36 -24.23
CA ASN A 209 -14.68 4.68 -25.15
C ASN A 209 -13.96 4.27 -26.47
N PRO A 210 -13.86 2.98 -26.84
CA PRO A 210 -13.19 2.54 -28.07
C PRO A 210 -13.99 2.80 -29.37
N ASP A 211 -15.26 3.20 -29.29
CA ASP A 211 -16.13 3.41 -30.46
C ASP A 211 -16.06 4.83 -31.06
N LYS A 212 -14.88 5.48 -31.07
CA LYS A 212 -14.74 6.87 -31.57
C LYS A 212 -13.73 7.13 -32.68
N ASP A 213 -13.18 6.09 -33.30
CA ASP A 213 -12.36 6.23 -34.52
C ASP A 213 -12.90 5.39 -35.69
#